data_AF-A0A951W632-F1
#
_entry.id   AF-A0A951W632-F1
#
_cell.length_a   1.000
_cell.length_b   1.000
_cell.length_c   1.000
_cell.angle_alpha   90.00
_cell.angle_beta   90.00
_cell.angle_gamma   90.00
#
_symmetry.space_group_name_H-M   'P 1'
#
loop_
_entity.id
_entity.type
_entity.pdbx_description
1 polymer ?
#
loop_
_entity_poly.entity_id
_entity_poly.type
_entity_poly.pdbx_seq_one_letter_code
_entity_poly.pdbx_strand_id
1 'polypeptide(L)'
;MTKEYAKLILPHNEDDDLDEIWEVIFFKQINYFLTHAPIPLVWQSKLKKLNNEYTAYLTLTDQTAIQEEITSIFSQAIQYPENFLEAFHVFQTERSQQKRQVIKTQNPHELTNIIEQWLKVETDYATYWSHPICLENDIKVAQSQEPDPMTIIADLSQAEIILKSTSIHCLKENYNILPEGVKKEVKRLTLLAKK
;
A
#
# COMPACT_ATOMS: atom_id res chain seq x y z
N MET A 1 10.22 3.63 -27.55
CA MET A 1 8.93 4.32 -27.82
C MET A 1 9.13 5.27 -28.99
N THR A 2 8.15 5.51 -29.87
CA THR A 2 8.26 6.53 -30.93
C THR A 2 7.71 7.88 -30.42
N LYS A 3 8.17 9.01 -30.97
CA LYS A 3 7.68 10.35 -30.57
C LYS A 3 6.17 10.51 -30.80
N GLU A 4 5.64 10.00 -31.90
CA GLU A 4 4.20 10.01 -32.21
C GLU A 4 3.38 9.27 -31.15
N TYR A 5 3.84 8.10 -30.71
CA TYR A 5 3.18 7.35 -29.66
C TYR A 5 3.31 8.01 -28.29
N ALA A 6 4.47 8.65 -28.01
CA ALA A 6 4.66 9.42 -26.78
C ALA A 6 3.67 10.59 -26.67
N LYS A 7 3.37 11.29 -27.79
CA LYS A 7 2.34 12.34 -27.84
C LYS A 7 0.92 11.83 -27.54
N LEU A 8 0.63 10.56 -27.82
CA LEU A 8 -0.66 9.95 -27.46
C LEU A 8 -0.76 9.65 -25.96
N ILE A 9 0.35 9.27 -25.33
CA ILE A 9 0.41 8.99 -23.88
C ILE A 9 0.43 10.28 -23.06
N LEU A 10 1.17 11.28 -23.53
CA LEU A 10 1.32 12.59 -22.89
C LEU A 10 0.84 13.69 -23.85
N PRO A 11 -0.48 13.92 -23.97
CA PRO A 11 -1.02 14.96 -24.82
C PRO A 11 -0.58 16.35 -24.35
N HIS A 12 -0.02 17.14 -25.25
CA HIS A 12 0.44 18.51 -25.02
C HIS A 12 0.38 19.30 -26.34
N ASN A 13 0.31 20.63 -26.24
CA ASN A 13 0.51 21.55 -27.35
C ASN A 13 2.01 21.85 -27.55
N GLU A 14 2.40 22.36 -28.71
CA GLU A 14 3.81 22.65 -29.00
C GLU A 14 4.42 23.75 -28.11
N ASP A 15 3.58 24.63 -27.56
CA ASP A 15 3.98 25.72 -26.65
C ASP A 15 3.96 25.32 -25.17
N ASP A 16 3.52 24.10 -24.83
CA ASP A 16 3.41 23.66 -23.45
C ASP A 16 4.79 23.30 -22.86
N ASP A 17 5.01 23.62 -21.59
CA ASP A 17 6.19 23.17 -20.84
C ASP A 17 6.00 21.70 -20.39
N LEU A 18 6.76 20.80 -21.01
CA LEU A 18 6.71 19.36 -20.70
C LEU A 18 7.17 19.05 -19.28
N ASP A 19 8.07 19.86 -18.70
CA ASP A 19 8.55 19.66 -17.33
C ASP A 19 7.43 19.97 -16.34
N GLU A 20 6.69 21.07 -16.54
CA GLU A 20 5.53 21.41 -15.71
C GLU A 20 4.43 20.34 -15.80
N ILE A 21 4.13 19.86 -17.01
CA ILE A 21 3.15 18.78 -17.22
C ILE A 21 3.58 17.52 -16.46
N TRP A 22 4.86 17.16 -16.57
CA TRP A 22 5.41 15.98 -15.90
C TRP A 22 5.33 16.10 -14.38
N GLU A 23 5.73 17.24 -13.81
CA GLU A 23 5.66 17.50 -12.37
C GLU A 23 4.23 17.36 -11.84
N VAL A 24 3.25 17.92 -12.55
CA VAL A 24 1.83 17.82 -12.19
C VAL A 24 1.35 16.37 -12.21
N ILE A 25 1.74 15.59 -13.22
CA ILE A 25 1.38 14.17 -13.30
C ILE A 25 2.01 13.39 -12.15
N PHE A 26 3.30 13.57 -11.92
CA PHE A 26 4.03 12.85 -10.89
C PHE A 26 3.49 13.16 -9.50
N PHE A 27 3.25 14.43 -9.20
CA PHE A 27 2.63 14.87 -7.95
C PHE A 27 1.24 14.25 -7.73
N LYS A 28 0.40 14.20 -8.79
CA LYS A 28 -0.91 13.54 -8.72
C LYS A 28 -0.80 12.06 -8.37
N GLN A 29 0.21 11.36 -8.89
CA GLN A 29 0.43 9.95 -8.56
C GLN A 29 0.90 9.78 -7.11
N ILE A 30 1.85 10.60 -6.63
CA ILE A 30 2.28 10.61 -5.23
C ILE A 30 1.08 10.81 -4.30
N ASN A 31 0.26 11.84 -4.56
CA ASN A 31 -0.92 12.13 -3.75
C ASN A 31 -1.93 10.96 -3.77
N TYR A 32 -2.10 10.29 -4.92
CA TYR A 32 -2.95 9.11 -5.01
C TYR A 32 -2.50 8.00 -4.04
N PHE A 33 -1.22 7.62 -4.06
CA PHE A 33 -0.69 6.56 -3.19
C PHE A 33 -0.76 6.91 -1.69
N LEU A 34 -0.67 8.20 -1.34
CA LEU A 34 -0.76 8.65 0.05
C LEU A 34 -2.19 8.64 0.61
N THR A 35 -3.19 8.78 -0.26
CA THR A 35 -4.59 9.01 0.14
C THR A 35 -5.52 7.82 -0.09
N HIS A 36 -5.10 6.83 -0.87
CA HIS A 36 -5.92 5.67 -1.21
C HIS A 36 -5.41 4.40 -0.51
N ALA A 37 -6.32 3.43 -0.30
CA ALA A 37 -5.95 2.13 0.25
C ALA A 37 -5.00 1.37 -0.70
N PRO A 38 -4.01 0.63 -0.17
CA PRO A 38 -3.02 -0.13 -0.94
C PRO A 38 -3.59 -1.42 -1.50
N ILE A 39 -4.38 -1.31 -2.57
CA ILE A 39 -4.93 -2.45 -3.29
C ILE A 39 -3.92 -2.87 -4.38
N PRO A 40 -3.30 -4.07 -4.30
CA PRO A 40 -2.15 -4.44 -5.13
C PRO A 40 -2.37 -4.23 -6.63
N LEU A 41 -3.45 -4.80 -7.19
CA LEU A 41 -3.73 -4.69 -8.63
C LEU A 41 -3.96 -3.25 -9.10
N VAL A 42 -4.60 -2.43 -8.26
CA VAL A 42 -4.91 -1.04 -8.60
C VAL A 42 -3.62 -0.21 -8.58
N TRP A 43 -2.82 -0.39 -7.53
CA TRP A 43 -1.55 0.32 -7.36
C TRP A 43 -0.52 -0.10 -8.42
N GLN A 44 -0.40 -1.39 -8.73
CA GLN A 44 0.45 -1.89 -9.82
C GLN A 44 0.01 -1.32 -11.18
N SER A 45 -1.29 -1.25 -11.45
CA SER A 45 -1.79 -0.62 -12.68
C SER A 45 -1.45 0.87 -12.75
N LYS A 46 -1.46 1.58 -11.61
CA LYS A 46 -1.08 3.00 -11.52
C LYS A 46 0.41 3.19 -11.76
N LEU A 47 1.26 2.37 -11.15
CA LEU A 47 2.71 2.36 -11.39
C LEU A 47 3.04 2.09 -12.85
N LYS A 48 2.38 1.09 -13.47
CA LYS A 48 2.56 0.81 -14.89
C LYS A 48 2.19 2.00 -15.78
N LYS A 49 1.09 2.70 -15.45
CA LYS A 49 0.69 3.91 -16.16
C LYS A 49 1.74 5.01 -16.00
N LEU A 50 2.20 5.26 -14.77
CA LEU A 50 3.22 6.26 -14.48
C LEU A 50 4.53 5.98 -15.24
N ASN A 51 5.00 4.73 -15.26
CA ASN A 51 6.22 4.36 -15.98
C ASN A 51 6.08 4.55 -17.50
N ASN A 52 4.88 4.32 -18.05
CA ASN A 52 4.61 4.64 -19.45
C ASN A 52 4.59 6.16 -19.71
N GLU A 53 3.99 6.94 -18.81
CA GLU A 53 3.99 8.42 -18.87
C GLU A 53 5.42 8.97 -18.78
N TYR A 54 6.26 8.42 -17.90
CA TYR A 54 7.67 8.79 -17.77
C TYR A 54 8.47 8.47 -19.04
N THR A 55 8.27 7.28 -19.61
CA THR A 55 8.93 6.90 -20.87
C THR A 55 8.53 7.82 -22.01
N ALA A 56 7.25 8.25 -22.05
CA ALA A 56 6.77 9.21 -23.03
C ALA A 56 7.42 10.59 -22.84
N TYR A 57 7.47 11.09 -21.60
CA TYR A 57 8.14 12.33 -21.25
C TYR A 57 9.60 12.34 -21.72
N LEU A 58 10.40 11.33 -21.34
CA LEU A 58 11.79 11.19 -21.75
C LEU A 58 11.97 11.15 -23.28
N THR A 59 11.04 10.48 -23.98
CA THR A 59 11.07 10.40 -25.45
C THR A 59 10.77 11.74 -26.12
N LEU A 60 9.94 12.58 -25.51
CA LEU A 60 9.56 13.89 -26.04
C LEU A 60 10.63 14.95 -25.77
N THR A 61 11.29 14.88 -24.61
CA THR A 61 12.38 15.80 -24.22
C THR A 61 13.75 15.37 -24.73
N ASP A 62 13.84 14.23 -25.43
CA ASP A 62 15.09 13.58 -25.85
C ASP A 62 16.07 13.33 -24.69
N GLN A 63 15.54 13.19 -23.47
CA GLN A 63 16.32 12.87 -22.27
C GLN A 63 16.45 11.35 -22.12
N THR A 64 17.58 10.93 -21.54
CA THR A 64 17.77 9.55 -21.12
C THR A 64 17.39 9.39 -19.67
N ALA A 65 16.73 8.28 -19.32
CA ALA A 65 16.44 7.94 -17.93
C ALA A 65 17.75 7.98 -17.12
N ILE A 66 17.75 8.72 -16.01
CA ILE A 66 18.83 8.67 -15.04
C ILE A 66 18.73 7.28 -14.38
N GLN A 67 19.65 6.38 -14.74
CA GLN A 67 19.84 5.13 -14.00
C GLN A 67 20.49 5.48 -12.67
N GLU A 68 19.67 5.83 -11.68
CA GLU A 68 20.14 5.83 -10.30
C GLU A 68 20.45 4.39 -9.91
N GLU A 69 21.61 4.17 -9.27
CA GLU A 69 21.91 2.88 -8.66
C GLU A 69 20.80 2.57 -7.66
N ILE A 70 19.90 1.68 -8.05
CA ILE A 70 18.87 1.16 -7.17
C ILE A 70 19.61 0.42 -6.08
N THR A 71 19.82 1.07 -4.94
CA THR A 71 20.10 0.38 -3.70
C THR A 71 18.81 -0.35 -3.36
N SER A 72 18.64 -1.55 -3.91
CA SER A 72 17.49 -2.39 -3.58
C SER A 72 17.66 -2.79 -2.12
N ILE A 73 17.11 -1.98 -1.22
CA ILE A 73 16.91 -2.39 0.15
C ILE A 73 15.72 -3.34 0.09
N PHE A 74 15.95 -4.57 -0.38
CA PHE A 74 14.97 -5.63 -0.18
C PHE A 74 14.83 -5.76 1.34
N SER A 75 13.75 -5.18 1.86
CA SER A 75 13.38 -5.33 3.25
C SER A 75 13.26 -6.83 3.53
N GLN A 76 13.98 -7.30 4.54
CA GLN A 76 13.81 -8.65 5.05
C GLN A 76 12.32 -8.86 5.38
N ALA A 77 11.82 -10.08 5.19
CA ALA A 77 10.44 -10.39 5.54
C ALA A 77 10.16 -9.95 6.98
N ILE A 78 9.12 -9.13 7.17
CA ILE A 78 8.79 -8.60 8.48
C ILE A 78 8.29 -9.76 9.33
N GLN A 79 8.98 -10.02 10.44
CA GLN A 79 8.51 -10.96 11.44
C GLN A 79 7.61 -10.22 12.43
N TYR A 80 6.30 -10.44 12.30
CA TYR A 80 5.34 -9.90 13.26
C TYR A 80 5.44 -10.66 14.59
N PRO A 81 5.44 -9.95 15.74
CA PRO A 81 5.46 -10.58 17.06
C PRO A 81 4.14 -11.30 17.35
N GLU A 82 4.17 -12.29 18.25
CA GLU A 82 2.98 -13.03 18.68
C GLU A 82 1.94 -12.14 19.37
N ASN A 83 2.37 -11.03 19.96
CA ASN A 83 1.48 -10.04 20.56
C ASN A 83 0.76 -9.24 19.45
N PHE A 84 -0.56 -9.37 19.34
CA PHE A 84 -1.33 -8.75 18.27
C PHE A 84 -1.34 -7.21 18.32
N LEU A 85 -1.20 -6.59 19.49
CA LEU A 85 -1.09 -5.13 19.62
C LEU A 85 0.28 -4.64 19.14
N GLU A 86 1.34 -5.33 19.56
CA GLU A 86 2.70 -5.02 19.09
C GLU A 86 2.82 -5.23 17.58
N ALA A 87 2.20 -6.29 17.03
CA ALA A 87 2.18 -6.53 15.59
C ALA A 87 1.48 -5.40 14.82
N PHE A 88 0.37 -4.87 15.36
CA PHE A 88 -0.30 -3.70 14.78
C PHE A 88 0.62 -2.46 14.81
N HIS A 89 1.35 -2.23 15.90
CA HIS A 89 2.31 -1.12 16.01
C HIS A 89 3.47 -1.25 15.02
N VAL A 90 4.05 -2.45 14.86
CA VAL A 90 5.09 -2.71 13.85
C VAL A 90 4.55 -2.38 12.46
N PHE A 91 3.36 -2.89 12.12
CA PHE A 91 2.72 -2.61 10.83
C PHE A 91 2.53 -1.11 10.57
N GLN A 92 1.96 -0.35 11.52
CA GLN A 92 1.76 1.09 11.35
C GLN A 92 3.07 1.88 11.24
N THR A 93 4.12 1.40 11.91
CA THR A 93 5.45 2.02 11.87
C THR A 93 6.06 1.87 10.48
N GLU A 94 6.04 0.65 9.94
CA GLU A 94 6.49 0.34 8.58
C GLU A 94 5.69 1.12 7.54
N ARG A 95 4.36 1.12 7.66
CA ARG A 95 3.47 1.89 6.79
C ARG A 95 3.78 3.39 6.79
N SER A 96 4.03 3.95 7.96
CA SER A 96 4.41 5.36 8.12
C SER A 96 5.78 5.64 7.51
N GLN A 97 6.72 4.69 7.58
CA GLN A 97 8.02 4.80 6.92
C GLN A 97 7.87 4.86 5.40
N GLN A 98 7.07 3.97 4.81
CA GLN A 98 6.81 3.97 3.37
C GLN A 98 6.17 5.29 2.92
N LYS A 99 5.19 5.82 3.66
CA LYS A 99 4.61 7.16 3.40
C LYS A 99 5.66 8.27 3.39
N ARG A 100 6.58 8.27 4.36
CA ARG A 100 7.68 9.26 4.41
C ARG A 100 8.62 9.14 3.22
N GLN A 101 8.87 7.92 2.73
CA GLN A 101 9.70 7.70 1.55
C GLN A 101 8.99 8.20 0.29
N VAL A 102 7.72 7.85 0.08
CA VAL A 102 6.90 8.32 -1.05
C VAL A 102 6.92 9.86 -1.19
N ILE A 103 6.84 10.59 -0.07
CA ILE A 103 6.87 12.07 -0.07
C ILE A 103 8.22 12.63 -0.55
N LYS A 104 9.33 11.93 -0.27
CA LYS A 104 10.69 12.39 -0.58
C LYS A 104 11.13 12.03 -1.99
N THR A 105 10.46 11.06 -2.61
CA THR A 105 10.83 10.53 -3.91
C THR A 105 10.68 11.55 -5.02
N GLN A 106 11.68 11.59 -5.90
CA GLN A 106 11.73 12.50 -7.05
C GLN A 106 11.70 11.77 -8.40
N ASN A 107 11.81 10.43 -8.37
CA ASN A 107 11.93 9.60 -9.56
C ASN A 107 10.88 8.48 -9.57
N PRO A 108 10.18 8.22 -10.70
CA PRO A 108 9.25 7.10 -10.85
C PRO A 108 9.82 5.72 -10.52
N HIS A 109 11.10 5.50 -10.78
CA HIS A 109 11.76 4.22 -10.47
C HIS A 109 11.86 3.98 -8.97
N GLU A 110 12.31 4.99 -8.21
CA GLU A 110 12.35 4.94 -6.75
C GLU A 110 10.92 4.77 -6.18
N LEU A 111 9.95 5.50 -6.75
CA LEU A 111 8.56 5.41 -6.30
C LEU A 111 8.00 4.00 -6.50
N THR A 112 8.30 3.38 -7.65
CA THR A 112 7.91 2.00 -7.94
C THR A 112 8.43 1.05 -6.86
N ASN A 113 9.72 1.13 -6.51
CA ASN A 113 10.32 0.28 -5.48
C ASN A 113 9.68 0.48 -4.10
N ILE A 114 9.45 1.74 -3.69
CA ILE A 114 8.82 2.06 -2.40
C ILE A 114 7.39 1.51 -2.35
N ILE A 115 6.62 1.69 -3.42
CA ILE A 115 5.24 1.19 -3.48
C ILE A 115 5.20 -0.34 -3.49
N GLU A 116 6.12 -1.01 -4.18
CA GLU A 116 6.23 -2.48 -4.14
C GLU A 116 6.57 -2.99 -2.73
N GLN A 117 7.50 -2.32 -2.03
CA GLN A 117 7.82 -2.64 -0.63
C GLN A 117 6.62 -2.42 0.27
N TRP A 118 5.89 -1.31 0.10
CA TRP A 118 4.68 -1.05 0.86
C TRP A 118 3.62 -2.14 0.62
N LEU A 119 3.34 -2.51 -0.64
CA LEU A 119 2.43 -3.61 -0.95
C LEU A 119 2.85 -4.94 -0.31
N LYS A 120 4.17 -5.18 -0.22
CA LYS A 120 4.71 -6.34 0.50
C LYS A 120 4.39 -6.29 2.00
N VAL A 121 4.61 -5.15 2.67
CA VAL A 121 4.24 -4.96 4.09
C VAL A 121 2.75 -5.24 4.32
N GLU A 122 1.89 -4.71 3.45
CA GLU A 122 0.43 -4.91 3.54
C GLU A 122 0.06 -6.39 3.36
N THR A 123 0.74 -7.09 2.44
CA THR A 123 0.50 -8.52 2.17
C THR A 123 0.99 -9.41 3.32
N ASP A 124 2.19 -9.14 3.85
CA ASP A 124 2.76 -9.87 4.97
C ASP A 124 1.87 -9.71 6.22
N TYR A 125 1.40 -8.49 6.50
CA TYR A 125 0.46 -8.22 7.59
C TYR A 125 -0.91 -8.88 7.40
N ALA A 126 -1.46 -8.80 6.18
CA ALA A 126 -2.73 -9.43 5.86
C ALA A 126 -2.68 -10.96 6.03
N THR A 127 -1.54 -11.57 5.65
CA THR A 127 -1.29 -13.00 5.83
C THR A 127 -1.18 -13.36 7.31
N TYR A 128 -0.47 -12.54 8.09
CA TYR A 128 -0.36 -12.70 9.54
C TYR A 128 -1.73 -12.72 10.23
N TRP A 129 -2.69 -11.89 9.81
CA TRP A 129 -4.04 -11.83 10.39
C TRP A 129 -5.06 -12.80 9.79
N SER A 130 -4.78 -13.33 8.60
CA SER A 130 -5.74 -14.14 7.84
C SER A 130 -6.34 -15.28 8.66
N HIS A 131 -7.68 -15.41 8.60
CA HIS A 131 -8.41 -16.43 9.33
C HIS A 131 -9.62 -16.96 8.55
N PRO A 132 -9.67 -18.25 8.16
CA PRO A 132 -10.71 -18.78 7.27
C PRO A 132 -12.15 -18.57 7.75
N ILE A 133 -12.41 -18.69 9.05
CA ILE A 133 -13.77 -18.57 9.64
C ILE A 133 -14.42 -17.21 9.35
N CYS A 134 -13.62 -16.14 9.18
CA CYS A 134 -14.19 -14.81 8.92
C CYS A 134 -14.93 -14.70 7.58
N LEU A 135 -14.69 -15.63 6.65
CA LEU A 135 -15.28 -15.62 5.32
C LEU A 135 -16.72 -16.13 5.31
N GLU A 136 -17.09 -16.92 6.32
CA GLU A 136 -18.41 -17.55 6.43
C GLU A 136 -19.44 -16.64 7.10
N ASN A 137 -19.01 -15.55 7.74
CA ASN A 137 -19.93 -14.63 8.42
C ASN A 137 -20.55 -13.60 7.47
N ASP A 138 -21.69 -13.02 7.87
CA ASP A 138 -22.43 -12.02 7.09
C ASP A 138 -21.87 -10.60 7.16
N ILE A 139 -20.73 -10.39 7.85
CA ILE A 139 -20.15 -9.06 8.03
C ILE A 139 -19.70 -8.52 6.66
N LYS A 140 -20.27 -7.39 6.24
CA LYS A 140 -19.87 -6.70 5.01
C LYS A 140 -18.67 -5.79 5.29
N VAL A 141 -17.61 -5.94 4.50
CA VAL A 141 -16.39 -5.12 4.59
C VAL A 141 -16.00 -4.59 3.22
N ALA A 142 -15.63 -3.32 3.15
CA ALA A 142 -15.10 -2.71 1.93
C ALA A 142 -13.57 -2.77 1.97
N GLN A 143 -12.93 -3.47 1.03
CA GLN A 143 -11.47 -3.57 0.99
C GLN A 143 -10.77 -2.24 0.71
N SER A 144 -11.47 -1.32 0.04
CA SER A 144 -10.98 0.01 -0.33
C SER A 144 -11.08 1.05 0.79
N GLN A 145 -11.71 0.70 1.92
CA GLN A 145 -11.83 1.58 3.08
C GLN A 145 -10.99 1.00 4.21
N GLU A 146 -9.97 1.77 4.60
CA GLU A 146 -9.15 1.42 5.74
C GLU A 146 -9.82 1.89 7.02
N PRO A 147 -9.77 1.08 8.09
CA PRO A 147 -10.25 1.54 9.37
C PRO A 147 -9.32 2.60 9.95
N ASP A 148 -9.89 3.49 10.77
CA ASP A 148 -9.10 4.44 11.54
C ASP A 148 -8.18 3.69 12.53
N PRO A 149 -6.87 4.00 12.56
CA PRO A 149 -5.93 3.28 13.42
C PRO A 149 -6.26 3.35 14.91
N MET A 150 -6.80 4.49 15.41
CA MET A 150 -7.15 4.64 16.82
C MET A 150 -8.34 3.77 17.19
N THR A 151 -9.31 3.67 16.27
CA THR A 151 -10.47 2.78 16.41
C THR A 151 -10.03 1.32 16.52
N ILE A 152 -9.11 0.88 15.65
CA ILE A 152 -8.57 -0.50 15.72
C ILE A 152 -7.79 -0.75 17.02
N ILE A 153 -6.97 0.21 17.47
CA ILE A 153 -6.26 0.06 18.75
C ILE A 153 -7.25 -0.11 19.90
N ALA A 154 -8.31 0.72 19.96
CA ALA A 154 -9.32 0.61 21.00
C ALA A 154 -10.02 -0.76 20.99
N ASP A 155 -10.38 -1.25 19.80
CA ASP A 155 -10.99 -2.57 19.64
C ASP A 155 -10.04 -3.72 20.00
N LEU A 156 -8.75 -3.61 19.67
CA LEU A 156 -7.73 -4.59 20.06
C LEU A 156 -7.48 -4.60 21.57
N SER A 157 -7.43 -3.44 22.21
CA SER A 157 -7.35 -3.36 23.68
C SER A 157 -8.58 -3.95 24.36
N GLN A 158 -9.77 -3.77 23.79
CA GLN A 158 -10.97 -4.43 24.28
C GLN A 158 -10.90 -5.96 24.11
N ALA A 159 -10.38 -6.43 22.96
CA ALA A 159 -10.18 -7.85 22.72
C ALA A 159 -9.21 -8.47 23.75
N GLU A 160 -8.11 -7.79 24.08
CA GLU A 160 -7.17 -8.24 25.12
C GLU A 160 -7.87 -8.47 26.46
N ILE A 161 -8.74 -7.56 26.88
CA ILE A 161 -9.51 -7.68 28.14
C ILE A 161 -10.47 -8.89 28.10
N ILE A 162 -11.15 -9.10 26.97
CA ILE A 162 -12.10 -10.21 26.78
C ILE A 162 -11.36 -11.56 26.82
N LEU A 163 -10.24 -11.65 26.11
CA LEU A 163 -9.47 -12.87 25.96
C LEU A 163 -8.56 -13.16 27.16
N LYS A 164 -8.23 -12.12 27.96
CA LYS A 164 -7.18 -12.15 28.98
C LYS A 164 -5.83 -12.63 28.41
N SER A 165 -5.56 -12.24 27.17
CA SER A 165 -4.39 -12.67 26.40
C SER A 165 -4.10 -11.67 25.29
N THR A 166 -2.81 -11.49 24.99
CA THR A 166 -2.31 -10.69 23.87
C THR A 166 -1.86 -11.53 22.68
N SER A 167 -1.93 -12.86 22.77
CA SER A 167 -1.46 -13.77 21.72
C SER A 167 -2.40 -13.77 20.51
N ILE A 168 -1.82 -13.65 19.31
CA ILE A 168 -2.56 -13.74 18.04
C ILE A 168 -3.20 -15.12 17.86
N HIS A 169 -2.57 -16.19 18.34
CA HIS A 169 -3.17 -17.51 18.34
C HIS A 169 -4.48 -17.52 19.15
N CYS A 170 -4.43 -17.01 20.38
CA CYS A 170 -5.62 -16.91 21.24
C CYS A 170 -6.72 -16.05 20.58
N LEU A 171 -6.35 -14.93 19.95
CA LEU A 171 -7.27 -14.08 19.23
C LEU A 171 -7.97 -14.82 18.08
N LYS A 172 -7.21 -15.59 17.28
CA LYS A 172 -7.72 -16.34 16.13
C LYS A 172 -8.68 -17.45 16.55
N GLU A 173 -8.30 -18.25 17.55
CA GLU A 173 -9.16 -19.33 18.09
C GLU A 173 -10.49 -18.80 18.64
N ASN A 174 -10.47 -17.58 19.18
CA ASN A 174 -11.62 -16.94 19.81
C ASN A 174 -12.28 -15.88 18.92
N TYR A 175 -12.13 -15.98 17.60
CA TYR A 175 -12.65 -15.02 16.62
C TYR A 175 -14.11 -14.60 16.87
N ASN A 176 -14.97 -15.56 17.25
CA ASN A 176 -16.41 -15.35 17.41
C ASN A 176 -16.78 -14.41 18.56
N ILE A 177 -15.92 -14.22 19.56
CA ILE A 177 -16.18 -13.35 20.71
C ILE A 177 -15.49 -11.98 20.61
N LEU A 178 -14.74 -11.74 19.52
CA LEU A 178 -14.04 -10.48 19.31
C LEU A 178 -15.00 -9.29 19.06
N PRO A 179 -14.57 -8.06 19.36
CA PRO A 179 -15.28 -6.85 18.96
C PRO A 179 -15.52 -6.80 17.44
N GLU A 180 -16.61 -6.16 17.01
CA GLU A 180 -17.01 -6.13 15.61
C GLU A 180 -15.95 -5.47 14.71
N GLY A 181 -15.26 -4.43 15.18
CA GLY A 181 -14.21 -3.79 14.40
C GLY A 181 -13.00 -4.69 14.15
N VAL A 182 -12.57 -5.48 15.16
CA VAL A 182 -11.53 -6.51 14.95
C VAL A 182 -12.01 -7.56 13.95
N LYS A 183 -13.26 -8.03 14.07
CA LYS A 183 -13.83 -9.02 13.13
C LYS A 183 -13.86 -8.51 11.70
N LYS A 184 -14.24 -7.23 11.51
CA LYS A 184 -14.23 -6.54 10.22
C LYS A 184 -12.81 -6.45 9.67
N GLU A 185 -11.85 -6.06 10.50
CA GLU A 185 -10.46 -5.91 10.05
C GLU A 185 -9.82 -7.25 9.67
N VAL A 186 -9.98 -8.30 10.48
CA VAL A 186 -9.56 -9.66 10.15
C VAL A 186 -10.16 -10.11 8.81
N LYS A 187 -11.44 -9.82 8.58
CA LYS A 187 -12.11 -10.17 7.33
C LYS A 187 -11.55 -9.38 6.15
N ARG A 188 -11.36 -8.07 6.30
CA ARG A 188 -10.76 -7.20 5.27
C ARG A 188 -9.37 -7.72 4.87
N LEU A 189 -8.52 -8.00 5.86
CA LEU A 189 -7.17 -8.51 5.67
C LEU A 189 -7.18 -9.92 5.05
N THR A 190 -8.05 -10.83 5.50
CA THR A 190 -8.20 -12.16 4.90
C THR A 190 -8.59 -12.10 3.42
N LEU A 191 -9.48 -11.17 3.05
CA LEU A 191 -9.87 -10.96 1.66
C LEU A 191 -8.73 -10.32 0.82
N LEU A 192 -7.85 -9.54 1.45
CA LEU A 192 -6.68 -8.95 0.78
C LEU A 192 -5.59 -10.01 0.54
N ALA A 193 -5.33 -10.89 1.52
CA ALA A 193 -4.32 -11.94 1.42
C ALA A 193 -4.62 -13.03 0.37
N LYS A 194 -5.85 -13.10 -0.15
CA LYS A 194 -6.26 -14.08 -1.16
C LYS A 194 -5.94 -13.69 -2.61
N LYS A 195 -5.43 -12.48 -2.86
CA LYS A 195 -5.13 -11.95 -4.19
C LYS A 195 -3.66 -12.05 -4.51
#